data_AF-A0A4R2GR41-F1
#
_entry.id   AF-A0A4R2GR41-F1
#
_cell.length_a   1.000
_cell.length_b   1.000
_cell.length_c   1.000
_cell.angle_alpha   90.00
_cell.angle_beta   90.00
_cell.angle_gamma   90.00
#
_symmetry.space_group_name_H-M   'P 1'
#
loop_
_entity.id
_entity.type
_entity.pdbx_description
1 polymer ?
#
loop_
_entity_poly.entity_id
_entity_poly.type
_entity_poly.pdbx_seq_one_letter_code
_entity_poly.pdbx_strand_id
1 'polypeptide(L)' 'MAELEELLERLKAEQRDIIERAARSKATPARSAIQRIGELELAIGAVEQLINETEGQ' A
#
# COMPACT_ATOMS: atom_id res chain seq x y z
N MET A 1 9.78 -14.16 -7.29
CA MET A 1 8.71 -13.31 -7.90
C MET A 1 7.46 -13.40 -7.05
N ALA A 2 6.97 -14.61 -6.76
CA ALA A 2 5.87 -14.84 -5.83
C ALA A 2 6.00 -14.06 -4.50
N GLU A 3 7.23 -13.93 -3.97
CA GLU A 3 7.48 -13.22 -2.72
C GLU A 3 7.24 -11.70 -2.82
N LEU A 4 7.54 -11.09 -3.97
CA LEU A 4 7.29 -9.66 -4.22
C LEU A 4 5.80 -9.40 -4.45
N GLU A 5 5.12 -10.30 -5.18
CA GLU A 5 3.67 -10.23 -5.38
C GLU A 5 2.91 -10.40 -4.04
N GLU A 6 3.32 -11.37 -3.22
CA GLU A 6 2.77 -11.56 -1.87
C GLU A 6 3.04 -10.36 -0.94
N LEU A 7 4.19 -9.70 -1.08
CA LEU A 7 4.46 -8.46 -0.37
C LEU A 7 3.55 -7.33 -0.86
N LEU A 8 3.40 -7.17 -2.18
CA LEU A 8 2.55 -6.16 -2.79
C LEU A 8 1.10 -6.29 -2.32
N GLU A 9 0.55 -7.50 -2.31
CA GLU A 9 -0.81 -7.76 -1.86
C GLU A 9 -1.00 -7.40 -0.38
N ARG A 10 -0.03 -7.71 0.48
CA ARG A 10 -0.09 -7.33 1.91
C ARG A 10 -0.04 -5.81 2.10
N LEU A 11 0.80 -5.11 1.33
CA LEU A 11 0.89 -3.64 1.40
C LEU A 11 -0.42 -2.97 0.94
N LYS A 12 -1.00 -3.45 -0.17
CA LYS A 12 -2.29 -2.97 -0.68
C LYS A 12 -3.45 -3.27 0.28
N ALA A 13 -3.45 -4.45 0.90
CA ALA A 13 -4.45 -4.82 1.90
C ALA A 13 -4.39 -3.89 3.13
N GLU A 14 -3.20 -3.66 3.67
CA GLU A 14 -3.00 -2.76 4.82
C GLU A 14 -3.46 -1.32 4.50
N GLN A 15 -3.10 -0.80 3.33
CA GLN A 15 -3.52 0.52 2.89
C GLN A 15 -5.05 0.61 2.76
N ARG A 16 -5.68 -0.37 2.10
CA ARG A 16 -7.13 -0.47 1.96
C ARG A 16 -7.81 -0.45 3.32
N ASP A 17 -7.32 -1.25 4.26
CA ASP A 17 -7.87 -1.34 5.61
C ASP A 17 -7.82 0.01 6.35
N ILE A 18 -6.74 0.78 6.21
CA ILE A 18 -6.64 2.12 6.81
C ILE A 18 -7.68 3.07 6.17
N ILE A 19 -7.76 3.09 4.84
CA ILE A 19 -8.70 3.95 4.11
C ILE A 19 -10.15 3.61 4.44
N GLU A 20 -10.51 2.33 4.46
CA GLU A 20 -11.86 1.91 4.78
C GLU A 20 -12.24 2.20 6.24
N ARG A 21 -11.32 2.01 7.20
CA ARG A 21 -11.54 2.38 8.60
C ARG A 21 -11.77 3.89 8.73
N ALA A 22 -11.00 4.70 8.00
CA ALA A 22 -11.20 6.15 7.96
C ALA A 22 -12.57 6.51 7.37
N ALA A 23 -12.95 5.90 6.24
CA ALA A 23 -14.24 6.13 5.59
C ALA A 23 -15.42 5.77 6.51
N ARG A 24 -15.33 4.66 7.26
CA ARG A 24 -16.35 4.23 8.23
C ARG A 24 -16.52 5.20 9.41
N SER A 25 -15.47 5.94 9.77
CA SER A 25 -15.50 6.86 10.92
C SER A 25 -16.33 8.13 10.71
N LYS A 26 -16.72 8.45 9.46
CA LYS A 26 -17.40 9.71 9.06
C LYS A 26 -16.67 10.99 9.50
N ALA A 27 -15.41 10.87 9.90
CA ALA A 27 -14.52 11.96 10.27
C ALA A 27 -13.27 11.91 9.37
N THR A 28 -12.57 13.03 9.25
CA THR A 28 -11.29 13.07 8.54
C THR A 28 -10.29 12.17 9.26
N PRO A 29 -9.53 11.32 8.55
CA PRO A 29 -8.50 10.49 9.16
C PRO A 29 -7.48 11.33 9.93
N ALA A 30 -6.99 10.78 11.04
CA ALA A 30 -5.91 11.39 11.80
C ALA A 30 -4.68 11.59 10.90
N ARG A 31 -3.88 12.64 11.17
CA ARG A 31 -2.65 12.94 10.41
C ARG A 31 -1.72 11.73 10.27
N SER A 32 -1.61 10.92 11.32
CA SER A 32 -0.83 9.69 11.32
C SER A 32 -1.33 8.65 10.31
N ALA A 33 -2.65 8.51 10.14
CA ALA A 33 -3.24 7.63 9.14
C ALA A 33 -2.97 8.14 7.72
N ILE A 34 -3.08 9.46 7.49
CA ILE A 34 -2.75 10.08 6.19
C ILE A 34 -1.27 9.87 5.85
N GLN A 35 -0.37 10.11 6.82
CA GLN A 35 1.06 9.88 6.64
C GLN A 35 1.35 8.41 6.32
N ARG A 36 0.74 7.48 7.06
CA ARG A 36 0.91 6.05 6.85
C ARG A 36 0.46 5.61 5.46
N ILE A 37 -0.65 6.15 4.95
CA ILE A 37 -1.12 5.88 3.58
C ILE A 37 -0.05 6.33 2.58
N GLY A 38 0.52 7.53 2.75
CA GLY A 38 1.59 8.03 1.87
C GLY A 38 2.85 7.18 1.90
N GLU A 39 3.26 6.70 3.08
CA GLU A 39 4.38 5.77 3.23
C GLU A 39 4.11 4.43 2.52
N LEU A 40 2.87 3.92 2.60
CA LEU A 40 2.46 2.70 1.91
C LEU A 40 2.45 2.88 0.39
N GLU A 41 1.99 4.02 -0.14
CA GLU A 41 2.04 4.32 -1.59
C GLU A 41 3.48 4.29 -2.13
N LEU A 42 4.43 4.89 -1.40
CA LEU A 42 5.85 4.87 -1.79
C LEU A 42 6.41 3.43 -1.81
N ALA A 43 6.06 2.63 -0.80
CA ALA A 43 6.51 1.24 -0.73
C ALA A 43 5.86 0.37 -1.83
N ILE A 44 4.57 0.54 -2.10
CA ILE A 44 3.83 -0.14 -3.18
C ILE A 44 4.48 0.16 -4.52
N GLY A 45 4.71 1.44 -4.85
CA GLY A 45 5.33 1.83 -6.11
C GLY A 45 6.74 1.24 -6.29
N ALA A 46 7.53 1.18 -5.22
CA ALA A 46 8.85 0.55 -5.27
C ALA A 46 8.77 -0.97 -5.54
N VAL A 47 7.82 -1.67 -4.92
CA VAL A 47 7.62 -3.11 -5.14
C VAL A 47 7.07 -3.39 -6.54
N GLU A 48 6.11 -2.60 -7.01
CA GLU A 48 5.58 -2.71 -8.39
C GLU A 48 6.68 -2.49 -9.42
N GLN A 49 7.56 -1.52 -9.21
CA GLN A 49 8.72 -1.30 -10.06
C GLN A 49 9.63 -2.53 -10.11
N LEU A 50 9.97 -3.13 -8.95
CA LEU A 50 10.82 -4.31 -8.91
C LEU A 50 10.20 -5.54 -9.59
N ILE A 51 8.88 -5.72 -9.48
CA ILE A 51 8.16 -6.77 -10.19
C ILE A 51 8.28 -6.54 -11.70
N ASN A 52 7.97 -5.32 -12.18
CA ASN A 52 8.08 -4.98 -13.60
C ASN A 52 9.50 -5.17 -14.15
N GLU A 53 10.52 -4.80 -13.37
CA GLU A 53 11.93 -5.02 -13.72
C GLU A 53 12.29 -6.50 -13.82
N THR A 54 11.66 -7.36 -13.01
CA THR A 54 11.91 -8.80 -13.01
C THR A 54 11.14 -9.52 -14.12
N GLU A 55 9.97 -9.03 -14.51
CA GLU A 55 9.15 -9.58 -15.62
C GLU A 55 9.64 -9.14 -17.01
N GLY A 56 10.30 -7.98 -17.11
CA GLY A 56 10.86 -7.45 -18.35
C GLY A 56 12.25 -7.99 -18.73
N GLN A 57 12.79 -8.93 -17.96
CA GLN A 57 14.06 -9.64 -18.21
C GLN A 57 13.81 -11.08 -18.67
#